data_AF-A0A2N2LY55-F1
#
_entry.id   AF-A0A2N2LY55-F1
#
_cell.length_a   1.000
_cell.length_b   1.000
_cell.length_c   1.000
_cell.angle_alpha   90.00
_cell.angle_beta   90.00
_cell.angle_gamma   90.00
#
_symmetry.space_group_name_H-M   'P 1'
#
loop_
_entity.id
_entity.type
_entity.pdbx_description
1 polymer ?
#
loop_
_entity_poly.entity_id
_entity_poly.type
_entity_poly.pdbx_seq_one_letter_code
_entity_poly.pdbx_strand_id
1 'polypeptide(L)'
;MPARNMVLIWFLSRRPLLKNSKPYTRHASLRIRTRWIWARFLTTPFSRRFWKKPSNWKITTASYSITCILRYELKTLRDSRGKLPDYCPDLKTVETIRSRCIRERRIALTDEALTICAAAGLQPVKDMLIKNETVPGKIPLRYPLAVKLVSRDASHKSDVGGVAVNIRNKKQLSETLALMKDKIQKLVNPPTIDGYLLQEMAPAGIECFVGGRRDPAFGPVIVAGLGGIFIEIFKDTSIRLAPVTSHEAAAMMKELKAYPLLQGARGKSPADSQALIDIICRTSALLAACPEITEIDLNPVIVHPEGQGASIVDARIFFQEPAGT
;
A
#
# COMPACT_ATOMS: atom_id res chain seq x y z
N MET A 1 -1.05 35.22 39.03
CA MET A 1 0.35 35.62 38.72
C MET A 1 0.77 36.62 39.77
N PRO A 2 1.97 36.54 40.40
CA PRO A 2 2.92 35.40 40.44
C PRO A 2 2.26 34.18 41.16
N ALA A 3 2.87 33.23 41.88
CA ALA A 3 4.25 32.98 42.34
C ALA A 3 4.56 31.47 42.50
N ARG A 4 5.71 31.12 43.09
CA ARG A 4 6.17 29.76 43.41
C ARG A 4 7.11 29.78 44.61
N ASN A 5 7.08 28.75 45.47
CA ASN A 5 8.22 27.83 45.66
C ASN A 5 7.93 26.65 46.62
N MET A 6 8.54 25.50 46.29
CA MET A 6 8.94 24.31 47.08
C MET A 6 8.30 23.99 48.46
N VAL A 7 7.93 22.71 48.68
CA VAL A 7 8.58 21.74 49.61
C VAL A 7 7.86 20.37 49.61
N LEU A 8 8.61 19.27 49.38
CA LEU A 8 8.52 17.92 50.00
C LEU A 8 9.53 16.98 49.28
N ILE A 9 10.69 16.67 49.88
CA ILE A 9 11.00 15.44 50.67
C ILE A 9 10.88 14.12 49.88
N TRP A 10 12.01 13.39 49.80
CA TRP A 10 12.09 11.93 49.64
C TRP A 10 13.22 11.39 50.53
N PHE A 11 13.06 10.18 51.08
CA PHE A 11 13.90 9.66 52.18
C PHE A 11 15.10 8.80 51.73
N LEU A 12 16.13 8.70 52.58
CA LEU A 12 17.36 7.90 52.35
C LEU A 12 17.45 6.70 53.31
N SER A 13 17.60 5.48 52.77
CA SER A 13 18.09 4.26 53.44
C SER A 13 18.08 3.09 52.42
N ARG A 14 19.02 2.13 52.34
CA ARG A 14 20.41 1.95 52.81
C ARG A 14 21.07 0.95 51.82
N ARG A 15 22.41 0.88 51.76
CA ARG A 15 23.16 -0.22 51.12
C ARG A 15 23.86 -1.09 52.17
N PRO A 16 24.23 -2.34 51.81
CA PRO A 16 25.64 -2.74 51.95
C PRO A 16 26.31 -3.01 50.59
N LEU A 17 27.61 -3.34 50.64
CA LEU A 17 28.49 -3.61 49.50
C LEU A 17 29.10 -5.01 49.64
N LEU A 18 29.38 -5.65 48.50
CA LEU A 18 30.54 -6.53 48.37
C LEU A 18 31.37 -6.12 47.13
N LYS A 19 32.65 -6.47 47.12
CA LYS A 19 33.68 -5.93 46.21
C LYS A 19 34.27 -7.03 45.31
N ASN A 20 34.74 -6.60 44.13
CA ASN A 20 35.83 -7.10 43.28
C ASN A 20 35.43 -6.97 41.78
N SER A 21 36.27 -6.58 40.83
CA SER A 21 37.52 -5.78 40.85
C SER A 21 37.68 -5.11 39.47
N LYS A 22 38.47 -4.03 39.39
CA LYS A 22 38.65 -3.15 38.19
C LYS A 22 39.91 -3.54 37.37
N PRO A 23 40.24 -2.99 36.17
CA PRO A 23 39.82 -1.68 35.60
C PRO A 23 39.53 -1.56 34.08
N TYR A 24 38.91 -0.42 33.70
CA TYR A 24 39.08 0.43 32.47
C TYR A 24 39.17 -0.22 31.06
N THR A 25 38.58 0.36 30.01
CA THR A 25 38.61 1.81 29.63
C THR A 25 37.23 2.45 29.37
N ARG A 26 37.22 3.71 28.92
CA ARG A 26 36.06 4.59 28.70
C ARG A 26 35.94 4.99 27.22
N HIS A 27 34.84 5.69 26.91
CA HIS A 27 34.54 6.46 25.68
C HIS A 27 33.95 5.62 24.52
N ALA A 28 32.88 6.04 23.84
CA ALA A 28 31.97 7.18 24.11
C ALA A 28 30.54 6.88 23.62
N SER A 29 29.54 7.43 24.31
CA SER A 29 28.12 7.33 23.92
C SER A 29 27.79 8.31 22.79
N LEU A 30 28.00 7.88 21.54
CA LEU A 30 27.62 8.66 20.35
C LEU A 30 26.08 8.76 20.21
N ARG A 31 25.49 9.77 20.86
CA ARG A 31 24.14 10.27 20.53
C ARG A 31 24.17 10.96 19.16
N ILE A 32 24.20 10.19 18.07
CA ILE A 32 24.03 10.72 16.72
C ILE A 32 22.60 11.27 16.60
N ARG A 33 22.46 12.60 16.60
CA ARG A 33 21.20 13.28 16.26
C ARG A 33 20.96 13.17 14.76
N THR A 34 20.24 12.15 14.32
CA THR A 34 19.80 11.95 12.92
C THR A 34 18.68 12.92 12.51
N ARG A 35 18.94 14.23 12.60
CA ARG A 35 18.30 15.24 11.74
C ARG A 35 19.16 15.42 10.48
N TRP A 36 18.54 15.86 9.38
CA TRP A 36 19.17 16.22 8.09
C TRP A 36 19.46 15.12 7.04
N ILE A 37 18.65 14.05 6.94
CA ILE A 37 18.42 13.36 5.64
C ILE A 37 16.93 13.05 5.42
N TRP A 38 16.06 14.07 5.49
CA TRP A 38 14.61 13.93 5.21
C TRP A 38 13.97 15.14 4.48
N ALA A 39 14.79 16.08 4.01
CA ALA A 39 14.33 17.41 3.54
C ALA A 39 14.23 17.55 2.00
N ARG A 40 13.58 16.60 1.30
CA ARG A 40 13.15 16.81 -0.11
C ARG A 40 11.92 16.00 -0.57
N PHE A 41 11.18 15.37 0.34
CA PHE A 41 10.19 14.34 -0.01
C PHE A 41 8.72 14.82 -0.15
N LEU A 42 8.41 16.12 0.00
CA LEU A 42 7.03 16.57 0.30
C LEU A 42 6.46 17.71 -0.57
N THR A 43 7.20 18.28 -1.53
CA THR A 43 6.85 19.57 -2.18
C THR A 43 6.98 19.59 -3.71
N THR A 44 6.38 18.63 -4.41
CA THR A 44 6.16 18.69 -5.88
C THR A 44 4.85 18.01 -6.26
N PRO A 45 4.02 18.59 -7.16
CA PRO A 45 2.86 17.91 -7.74
C PRO A 45 3.26 16.72 -8.63
N PHE A 46 2.32 15.81 -8.85
CA PHE A 46 2.54 14.58 -9.63
C PHE A 46 2.49 14.85 -11.15
N SER A 47 3.54 15.43 -11.73
CA SER A 47 3.63 15.62 -13.20
C SER A 47 5.06 15.52 -13.76
N ARG A 48 5.18 15.06 -15.01
CA ARG A 48 6.46 14.76 -15.69
C ARG A 48 7.14 16.02 -16.25
N ARG A 49 7.90 16.77 -15.44
CA ARG A 49 8.91 17.75 -15.90
C ARG A 49 10.06 17.89 -14.89
N PHE A 50 11.20 18.43 -15.33
CA PHE A 50 12.46 18.62 -14.59
C PHE A 50 13.30 17.39 -14.20
N TRP A 51 13.97 16.76 -15.18
CA TRP A 51 15.25 16.08 -14.97
C TRP A 51 16.22 16.31 -16.14
N LYS A 52 17.00 17.40 -16.10
CA LYS A 52 18.29 17.45 -16.84
C LYS A 52 19.35 16.81 -15.97
N LYS A 53 20.16 15.90 -16.53
CA LYS A 53 21.26 15.22 -15.80
C LYS A 53 22.32 16.23 -15.35
N PRO A 54 22.74 16.23 -14.07
CA PRO A 54 24.10 16.56 -13.70
C PRO A 54 25.00 15.40 -14.14
N SER A 55 26.07 15.68 -14.88
CA SER A 55 27.12 14.70 -15.17
C SER A 55 28.11 14.60 -14.00
N ASN A 56 28.85 13.49 -13.97
CA ASN A 56 30.05 13.26 -13.14
C ASN A 56 29.84 13.23 -11.62
N TRP A 57 29.56 12.03 -11.08
CA TRP A 57 29.93 11.67 -9.71
C TRP A 57 30.83 10.43 -9.71
N LYS A 58 32.10 10.58 -9.30
CA LYS A 58 32.99 9.43 -9.08
C LYS A 58 32.65 8.80 -7.74
N ILE A 59 32.05 7.60 -7.75
CA ILE A 59 31.75 6.85 -6.53
C ILE A 59 33.07 6.37 -5.92
N THR A 60 33.42 6.88 -4.73
CA THR A 60 34.61 6.46 -3.98
C THR A 60 34.29 5.25 -3.09
N THR A 61 35.29 4.41 -2.84
CA THR A 61 35.14 3.10 -2.19
C THR A 61 34.44 3.18 -0.83
N ALA A 62 34.68 4.25 -0.07
CA ALA A 62 34.08 4.48 1.25
C ALA A 62 32.54 4.54 1.23
N SER A 63 31.93 5.12 0.18
CA SER A 63 30.47 5.13 0.02
C SER A 63 29.92 3.70 -0.18
N TYR A 64 30.68 2.84 -0.86
CA TYR A 64 30.34 1.43 -1.03
C TYR A 64 30.44 0.68 0.31
N SER A 65 31.53 0.88 1.06
CA SER A 65 31.72 0.27 2.38
C SER A 65 30.61 0.63 3.37
N ILE A 66 30.24 1.91 3.48
CA ILE A 66 29.13 2.34 4.35
C ILE A 66 27.79 1.74 3.89
N THR A 67 27.53 1.68 2.58
CA THR A 67 26.33 1.04 2.04
C THR A 67 26.30 -0.46 2.34
N CYS A 68 27.44 -1.15 2.28
CA CYS A 68 27.56 -2.57 2.63
C CYS A 68 27.39 -2.82 4.13
N ILE A 69 27.95 -1.99 5.01
CA ILE A 69 27.78 -2.08 6.46
C ILE A 69 26.31 -1.86 6.83
N LEU A 70 25.68 -0.79 6.32
CA LEU A 70 24.25 -0.54 6.54
C LEU A 70 23.37 -1.66 5.97
N ARG A 71 23.70 -2.23 4.80
CA ARG A 71 23.00 -3.40 4.26
C ARG A 71 23.21 -4.66 5.09
N TYR A 72 24.35 -4.82 5.75
CA TYR A 72 24.65 -5.94 6.64
C TYR A 72 23.93 -5.81 7.99
N GLU A 73 23.95 -4.64 8.62
CA GLU A 73 23.17 -4.36 9.84
C GLU A 73 21.66 -4.44 9.56
N LEU A 74 21.18 -3.91 8.43
CA LEU A 74 19.79 -4.09 8.00
C LEU A 74 19.46 -5.54 7.59
N LYS A 75 20.47 -6.40 7.35
CA LYS A 75 20.27 -7.84 7.15
C LYS A 75 20.19 -8.57 8.50
N THR A 76 21.07 -8.32 9.46
CA THR A 76 20.94 -8.92 10.80
C THR A 76 19.70 -8.41 11.54
N LEU A 77 19.26 -7.17 11.28
CA LEU A 77 17.95 -6.61 11.67
C LEU A 77 16.77 -7.05 10.75
N ARG A 78 17.02 -7.91 9.76
CA ARG A 78 16.00 -8.68 9.02
C ARG A 78 15.91 -10.11 9.55
N ASP A 79 17.05 -10.77 9.69
CA ASP A 79 17.17 -12.15 10.15
C ASP A 79 16.67 -12.32 11.61
N SER A 80 16.55 -11.23 12.37
CA SER A 80 16.00 -11.18 13.74
C SER A 80 14.52 -10.78 13.85
N ARG A 81 13.79 -10.57 12.75
CA ARG A 81 12.37 -10.12 12.76
C ARG A 81 11.33 -11.16 13.20
N GLY A 82 11.78 -12.38 13.52
CA GLY A 82 10.94 -13.56 13.66
C GLY A 82 10.68 -14.24 12.31
N LYS A 83 9.90 -15.33 12.32
CA LYS A 83 9.61 -16.10 11.11
C LYS A 83 8.68 -15.29 10.19
N LEU A 84 9.09 -15.10 8.93
CA LEU A 84 8.19 -14.62 7.87
C LEU A 84 7.06 -15.65 7.66
N PRO A 85 5.78 -15.25 7.54
CA PRO A 85 4.71 -16.20 7.25
C PRO A 85 4.88 -16.76 5.84
N ASP A 86 4.50 -18.02 5.66
CA ASP A 86 4.72 -18.77 4.43
C ASP A 86 3.60 -18.49 3.42
N TYR A 87 3.72 -17.36 2.71
CA TYR A 87 2.80 -16.97 1.64
C TYR A 87 3.34 -17.42 0.28
N CYS A 88 2.74 -18.46 -0.30
CA CYS A 88 3.04 -18.91 -1.66
C CYS A 88 2.03 -18.31 -2.66
N PRO A 89 2.33 -17.19 -3.34
CA PRO A 89 1.49 -16.70 -4.44
C PRO A 89 1.57 -17.63 -5.65
N ASP A 90 0.48 -17.78 -6.42
CA ASP A 90 0.53 -18.46 -7.71
C ASP A 90 1.22 -17.59 -8.78
N LEU A 91 2.53 -17.77 -8.88
CA LEU A 91 3.38 -17.10 -9.86
C LEU A 91 2.96 -17.40 -11.31
N LYS A 92 2.26 -18.51 -11.60
CA LYS A 92 1.83 -18.85 -12.97
C LYS A 92 0.74 -17.90 -13.46
N THR A 93 -0.24 -17.59 -12.62
CA THR A 93 -1.27 -16.58 -12.92
C THR A 93 -0.65 -15.19 -13.10
N VAL A 94 0.30 -14.81 -12.22
CA VAL A 94 1.01 -13.53 -12.32
C VAL A 94 1.79 -13.43 -13.63
N GLU A 95 2.57 -14.45 -14.00
CA GLU A 95 3.34 -14.43 -15.25
C GLU A 95 2.45 -14.45 -16.49
N THR A 96 1.36 -15.22 -16.47
CA THR A 96 0.39 -15.24 -17.60
C THR A 96 -0.19 -13.84 -17.87
N ILE A 97 -0.48 -13.08 -16.82
CA ILE A 97 -0.98 -11.70 -16.92
C ILE A 97 0.15 -10.75 -17.33
N ARG A 98 1.34 -10.86 -16.75
CA ARG A 98 2.53 -10.06 -17.10
C ARG A 98 2.88 -10.20 -18.58
N SER A 99 2.99 -11.43 -19.08
CA SER A 99 3.29 -11.73 -20.49
C SER A 99 2.26 -11.12 -21.44
N ARG A 100 0.97 -11.07 -21.05
CA ARG A 100 -0.07 -10.33 -21.79
C ARG A 100 0.18 -8.82 -21.77
N CYS A 101 0.42 -8.24 -20.60
CA CYS A 101 0.68 -6.80 -20.42
C CYS A 101 1.89 -6.31 -21.24
N ILE A 102 2.99 -7.08 -21.24
CA ILE A 102 4.20 -6.79 -22.02
C ILE A 102 3.92 -6.82 -23.52
N ARG A 103 3.25 -7.87 -24.01
CA ARG A 103 2.87 -8.02 -25.43
C ARG A 103 1.96 -6.88 -25.91
N GLU A 104 1.02 -6.46 -25.06
CA GLU A 104 0.05 -5.39 -25.36
C GLU A 104 0.56 -3.99 -24.97
N ARG A 105 1.81 -3.88 -24.49
CA ARG A 105 2.51 -2.64 -24.09
C ARG A 105 1.70 -1.74 -23.16
N ARG A 106 1.05 -2.34 -22.16
CA ARG A 106 0.15 -1.68 -21.20
C ARG A 106 0.38 -2.18 -19.77
N ILE A 107 -0.18 -1.46 -18.80
CA ILE A 107 -0.30 -1.93 -17.42
C ILE A 107 -1.35 -3.05 -17.30
N ALA A 108 -1.41 -3.72 -16.14
CA ALA A 108 -2.50 -4.62 -15.80
C ALA A 108 -3.82 -3.82 -15.74
N LEU A 109 -4.88 -4.36 -16.36
CA LEU A 109 -6.24 -3.86 -16.16
C LEU A 109 -6.74 -4.19 -14.75
N THR A 110 -7.79 -3.53 -14.26
CA THR A 110 -8.24 -3.70 -12.87
C THR A 110 -8.67 -5.14 -12.55
N ASP A 111 -9.36 -5.81 -13.45
CA ASP A 111 -9.71 -7.24 -13.34
C ASP A 111 -8.46 -8.13 -13.26
N GLU A 112 -7.45 -7.83 -14.08
CA GLU A 112 -6.16 -8.54 -14.08
C GLU A 112 -5.38 -8.28 -12.77
N ALA A 113 -5.39 -7.05 -12.26
CA ALA A 113 -4.74 -6.67 -11.01
C ALA A 113 -5.42 -7.29 -9.78
N LEU A 114 -6.76 -7.32 -9.74
CA LEU A 114 -7.52 -8.02 -8.70
C LEU A 114 -7.29 -9.55 -8.80
N THR A 115 -7.18 -10.11 -10.02
CA THR A 115 -6.81 -11.52 -10.23
C THR A 115 -5.42 -11.83 -9.68
N ILE A 116 -4.42 -10.97 -9.89
CA ILE A 116 -3.08 -11.10 -9.27
C ILE A 116 -3.18 -11.04 -7.73
N CYS A 117 -4.03 -10.18 -7.18
CA CYS A 117 -4.25 -10.13 -5.74
C CYS A 117 -4.82 -11.45 -5.20
N ALA A 118 -5.86 -11.99 -5.86
CA ALA A 118 -6.42 -13.31 -5.52
C ALA A 118 -5.37 -14.43 -5.64
N ALA A 119 -4.48 -14.38 -6.64
CA ALA A 119 -3.36 -15.31 -6.78
C ALA A 119 -2.33 -15.24 -5.62
N ALA A 120 -2.24 -14.12 -4.90
CA ALA A 120 -1.48 -14.00 -3.65
C ALA A 120 -2.26 -14.40 -2.39
N GLY A 121 -3.47 -14.95 -2.55
CA GLY A 121 -4.38 -15.30 -1.44
C GLY A 121 -4.96 -14.09 -0.72
N LEU A 122 -4.93 -12.89 -1.33
CA LEU A 122 -5.74 -11.76 -0.89
C LEU A 122 -7.21 -12.01 -1.27
N GLN A 123 -8.13 -11.22 -0.70
CA GLN A 123 -9.57 -11.33 -0.98
C GLN A 123 -10.11 -10.03 -1.61
N PRO A 124 -10.03 -9.90 -2.95
CA PRO A 124 -10.77 -8.90 -3.72
C PRO A 124 -12.28 -8.97 -3.48
N VAL A 125 -12.96 -7.84 -3.57
CA VAL A 125 -14.43 -7.82 -3.65
C VAL A 125 -14.86 -8.39 -4.99
N LYS A 126 -15.76 -9.39 -4.95
CA LYS A 126 -16.19 -10.16 -6.12
C LYS A 126 -16.62 -9.29 -7.27
N ASP A 127 -16.10 -9.63 -8.44
CA ASP A 127 -16.33 -8.92 -9.68
C ASP A 127 -16.69 -9.84 -10.86
N MET A 128 -17.05 -9.21 -11.98
CA MET A 128 -17.23 -9.84 -13.28
C MET A 128 -16.99 -8.81 -14.39
N LEU A 129 -15.99 -9.06 -15.23
CA LEU A 129 -15.76 -8.27 -16.44
C LEU A 129 -16.83 -8.55 -17.51
N ILE A 130 -17.39 -7.50 -18.09
CA ILE A 130 -18.19 -7.55 -19.33
C ILE A 130 -17.51 -6.72 -20.42
N LYS A 131 -17.48 -7.20 -21.67
CA LYS A 131 -16.72 -6.57 -22.77
C LYS A 131 -17.41 -5.37 -23.43
N ASN A 132 -18.69 -5.15 -23.16
CA ASN A 132 -19.52 -4.12 -23.77
C ASN A 132 -20.63 -3.70 -22.79
N GLU A 133 -21.47 -2.74 -23.19
CA GLU A 133 -22.60 -2.24 -22.39
C GLU A 133 -23.76 -3.25 -22.25
N THR A 134 -23.70 -4.41 -22.91
CA THR A 134 -24.78 -5.41 -22.92
C THR A 134 -24.84 -6.18 -21.61
N VAL A 135 -25.89 -5.96 -20.83
CA VAL A 135 -26.07 -6.66 -19.53
C VAL A 135 -26.28 -8.16 -19.76
N PRO A 136 -25.45 -9.05 -19.17
CA PRO A 136 -25.54 -10.48 -19.41
C PRO A 136 -26.84 -11.08 -18.85
N GLY A 137 -27.22 -12.27 -19.36
CA GLY A 137 -28.43 -12.98 -18.94
C GLY A 137 -28.48 -13.22 -17.42
N LYS A 138 -27.42 -13.82 -16.88
CA LYS A 138 -27.20 -14.12 -15.45
C LYS A 138 -26.01 -13.31 -14.94
N ILE A 139 -26.13 -12.76 -13.73
CA ILE A 139 -25.05 -12.07 -13.01
C ILE A 139 -24.83 -12.83 -11.69
N PRO A 140 -23.63 -13.38 -11.42
CA PRO A 140 -23.35 -14.17 -10.21
C PRO A 140 -22.96 -13.31 -8.99
N LEU A 141 -23.33 -12.03 -8.99
CA LEU A 141 -22.97 -11.02 -7.99
C LEU A 141 -24.22 -10.51 -7.25
N ARG A 142 -24.05 -10.14 -5.98
CA ARG A 142 -25.10 -9.58 -5.12
C ARG A 142 -25.24 -8.07 -5.32
N TYR A 143 -26.46 -7.61 -5.56
CA TYR A 143 -26.79 -6.18 -5.53
C TYR A 143 -26.76 -5.64 -4.07
N PRO A 144 -26.41 -4.35 -3.86
CA PRO A 144 -26.06 -3.37 -4.87
C PRO A 144 -24.66 -3.57 -5.47
N LEU A 145 -24.49 -3.15 -6.72
CA LEU A 145 -23.25 -3.24 -7.49
C LEU A 145 -22.61 -1.87 -7.72
N ALA A 146 -21.31 -1.89 -8.00
CA ALA A 146 -20.59 -0.85 -8.72
C ALA A 146 -20.32 -1.29 -10.17
N VAL A 147 -20.18 -0.30 -11.06
CA VAL A 147 -19.66 -0.41 -12.43
C VAL A 147 -18.42 0.46 -12.52
N LYS A 148 -17.30 -0.12 -12.96
CA LYS A 148 -16.04 0.60 -13.23
C LYS A 148 -15.64 0.40 -14.68
N LEU A 149 -15.25 1.48 -15.36
CA LEU A 149 -14.65 1.41 -16.69
C LEU A 149 -13.34 0.61 -16.62
N VAL A 150 -13.18 -0.33 -17.55
CA VAL A 150 -11.92 -1.01 -17.83
C VAL A 150 -11.37 -0.43 -19.14
N SER A 151 -10.14 0.08 -19.06
CA SER A 151 -9.51 0.85 -20.12
C SER A 151 -7.99 0.82 -19.93
N ARG A 152 -7.27 0.57 -21.02
CA ARG A 152 -5.81 0.71 -21.12
C ARG A 152 -5.32 2.17 -21.02
N ASP A 153 -6.19 3.14 -21.34
CA ASP A 153 -5.85 4.57 -21.39
C ASP A 153 -6.29 5.31 -20.12
N ALA A 154 -7.47 5.00 -19.57
CA ALA A 154 -8.02 5.69 -18.41
C ALA A 154 -7.48 5.15 -17.07
N SER A 155 -6.23 5.54 -16.76
CA SER A 155 -5.55 5.30 -15.47
C SER A 155 -6.32 5.82 -14.24
N HIS A 156 -7.14 6.86 -14.41
CA HIS A 156 -7.99 7.45 -13.36
C HIS A 156 -9.46 7.46 -13.83
N LYS A 157 -10.20 6.43 -13.41
CA LYS A 157 -11.54 6.12 -13.92
C LYS A 157 -12.59 7.16 -13.51
N SER A 158 -12.49 7.67 -12.29
CA SER A 158 -13.46 8.61 -11.71
C SER A 158 -13.52 9.93 -12.48
N ASP A 159 -12.36 10.43 -12.89
CA ASP A 159 -12.17 11.75 -13.52
C ASP A 159 -12.85 11.83 -14.90
N VAL A 160 -13.02 10.69 -15.58
CA VAL A 160 -13.76 10.55 -16.85
C VAL A 160 -15.21 10.11 -16.67
N GLY A 161 -15.72 10.09 -15.43
CA GLY A 161 -17.07 9.58 -15.11
C GLY A 161 -17.23 8.06 -15.26
N GLY A 162 -16.12 7.33 -15.39
CA GLY A 162 -16.05 5.88 -15.58
C GLY A 162 -16.24 5.06 -14.30
N VAL A 163 -16.95 5.59 -13.31
CA VAL A 163 -17.33 4.86 -12.08
C VAL A 163 -18.77 5.22 -11.71
N ALA A 164 -19.60 4.20 -11.46
CA ALA A 164 -20.94 4.33 -10.93
C ALA A 164 -21.14 3.32 -9.80
N VAL A 165 -21.86 3.70 -8.75
CA VAL A 165 -22.02 2.91 -7.51
C VAL A 165 -23.50 2.82 -7.10
N ASN A 166 -23.83 1.93 -6.16
CA ASN A 166 -25.20 1.76 -5.63
C ASN A 166 -26.23 1.49 -6.76
N ILE A 167 -25.85 0.64 -7.72
CA ILE A 167 -26.73 0.09 -8.74
C ILE A 167 -27.51 -1.06 -8.08
N ARG A 168 -28.84 -1.00 -8.06
CA ARG A 168 -29.68 -1.87 -7.20
C ARG A 168 -30.36 -3.03 -7.93
N ASN A 169 -30.41 -3.00 -9.26
CA ASN A 169 -31.06 -4.03 -10.07
C ASN A 169 -30.57 -4.02 -11.53
N LYS A 170 -31.01 -5.01 -12.31
CA LYS A 170 -30.61 -5.23 -13.71
C LYS A 170 -31.04 -4.10 -14.67
N LYS A 171 -32.17 -3.43 -14.42
CA LYS A 171 -32.65 -2.30 -15.24
C LYS A 171 -31.72 -1.09 -15.06
N GLN A 172 -31.50 -0.69 -13.81
CA GLN A 172 -30.59 0.42 -13.46
C GLN A 172 -29.17 0.15 -13.98
N LEU A 173 -28.71 -1.09 -13.98
CA LEU A 173 -27.42 -1.47 -14.57
C LEU A 173 -27.37 -1.19 -16.08
N SER A 174 -28.39 -1.57 -16.84
CA SER A 174 -28.46 -1.32 -18.29
C SER A 174 -28.51 0.17 -18.61
N GLU A 175 -29.29 0.94 -17.85
CA GLU A 175 -29.38 2.40 -17.97
C GLU A 175 -28.03 3.06 -17.65
N THR A 176 -27.35 2.60 -16.60
CA THR A 176 -26.04 3.12 -16.17
C THR A 176 -24.96 2.86 -17.22
N LEU A 177 -24.90 1.67 -17.82
CA LEU A 177 -23.91 1.33 -18.84
C LEU A 177 -24.09 2.14 -20.12
N ALA A 178 -25.34 2.32 -20.57
CA ALA A 178 -25.65 3.16 -21.73
C ALA A 178 -25.27 4.64 -21.49
N LEU A 179 -25.63 5.20 -20.32
CA LEU A 179 -25.28 6.56 -19.93
C LEU A 179 -23.76 6.76 -19.73
N MET A 180 -23.05 5.75 -19.23
CA MET A 180 -21.59 5.81 -19.07
C MET A 180 -20.90 5.81 -20.45
N LYS A 181 -21.34 4.95 -21.38
CA LYS A 181 -20.83 4.91 -22.76
C LYS A 181 -21.04 6.25 -23.47
N ASP A 182 -22.25 6.79 -23.44
CA ASP A 182 -22.60 8.07 -24.06
C ASP A 182 -21.75 9.23 -23.53
N LYS A 183 -21.52 9.29 -22.20
CA LYS A 183 -20.64 10.28 -21.58
C LYS A 183 -19.18 10.14 -22.03
N ILE A 184 -18.64 8.93 -22.02
CA ILE A 184 -17.25 8.66 -22.42
C ILE A 184 -17.03 9.04 -23.88
N GLN A 185 -17.96 8.69 -24.78
CA GLN A 185 -17.88 9.01 -26.21
C GLN A 185 -18.02 10.51 -26.53
N LYS A 186 -18.50 11.33 -25.60
CA LYS A 186 -18.60 12.79 -25.72
C LYS A 186 -17.39 13.56 -25.15
N LEU A 187 -16.39 12.86 -24.61
CA LEU A 187 -15.13 13.47 -24.18
C LEU A 187 -14.29 13.91 -25.38
N VAL A 188 -13.54 15.01 -25.25
CA VAL A 188 -12.65 15.54 -26.30
C VAL A 188 -11.59 14.52 -26.74
N ASN A 189 -11.09 13.72 -25.79
CA ASN A 189 -10.22 12.58 -26.04
C ASN A 189 -10.86 11.36 -25.33
N PRO A 190 -11.69 10.56 -26.01
CA PRO A 190 -12.36 9.41 -25.40
C PRO A 190 -11.36 8.26 -25.21
N PRO A 191 -11.19 7.72 -23.98
CA PRO A 191 -10.33 6.56 -23.73
C PRO A 191 -10.91 5.27 -24.35
N THR A 192 -10.05 4.31 -24.71
CA THR A 192 -10.47 2.99 -25.18
C THR A 192 -11.33 2.30 -24.13
N ILE A 193 -12.50 1.80 -24.51
CA ILE A 193 -13.36 0.97 -23.65
C ILE A 193 -12.97 -0.49 -23.88
N ASP A 194 -12.11 -1.03 -23.00
CA ASP A 194 -11.74 -2.45 -22.99
C ASP A 194 -12.84 -3.32 -22.32
N GLY A 195 -13.68 -2.71 -21.49
CA GLY A 195 -14.88 -3.31 -20.91
C GLY A 195 -15.43 -2.53 -19.73
N TYR A 196 -16.31 -3.17 -18.97
CA TYR A 196 -16.82 -2.70 -17.69
C TYR A 196 -16.66 -3.81 -16.64
N LEU A 197 -16.11 -3.45 -15.48
CA LEU A 197 -16.04 -4.34 -14.33
C LEU A 197 -17.29 -4.12 -13.47
N LEU A 198 -18.13 -5.14 -13.38
CA LEU A 198 -19.21 -5.20 -12.40
C LEU A 198 -18.63 -5.70 -11.09
N GLN A 199 -18.92 -5.08 -9.95
CA GLN A 199 -18.37 -5.47 -8.64
C GLN A 199 -19.44 -5.40 -7.54
N GLU A 200 -19.43 -6.32 -6.59
CA GLU A 200 -20.27 -6.21 -5.38
C GLU A 200 -19.92 -4.91 -4.60
N MET A 201 -20.90 -4.23 -4.01
CA MET A 201 -20.61 -3.12 -3.10
C MET A 201 -20.04 -3.67 -1.78
N ALA A 202 -18.81 -3.28 -1.44
CA ALA A 202 -18.22 -3.58 -0.14
C ALA A 202 -19.09 -3.00 1.00
N PRO A 203 -19.19 -3.68 2.16
CA PRO A 203 -19.79 -3.11 3.37
C PRO A 203 -19.07 -1.83 3.82
N ALA A 204 -19.76 -0.99 4.59
CA ALA A 204 -19.14 0.17 5.20
C ALA A 204 -17.97 -0.24 6.13
N GLY A 205 -16.96 0.63 6.25
CA GLY A 205 -15.77 0.37 7.04
C GLY A 205 -14.88 1.61 7.13
N ILE A 206 -13.62 1.41 7.52
CA ILE A 206 -12.57 2.42 7.49
C ILE A 206 -11.74 2.22 6.23
N GLU A 207 -11.69 3.24 5.37
CA GLU A 207 -10.83 3.24 4.20
C GLU A 207 -9.35 3.32 4.62
N CYS A 208 -8.57 2.36 4.13
CA CYS A 208 -7.13 2.29 4.21
C CYS A 208 -6.56 2.09 2.80
N PHE A 209 -5.24 2.16 2.66
CA PHE A 209 -4.55 1.76 1.45
C PHE A 209 -3.30 0.93 1.80
N VAL A 210 -2.92 0.03 0.91
CA VAL A 210 -1.70 -0.78 1.02
C VAL A 210 -0.97 -0.73 -0.32
N GLY A 211 0.12 0.02 -0.36
CA GLY A 211 0.97 0.19 -1.53
C GLY A 211 2.30 -0.53 -1.39
N GLY A 212 2.95 -0.81 -2.51
CA GLY A 212 4.27 -1.42 -2.57
C GLY A 212 5.01 -0.98 -3.82
N ARG A 213 6.33 -0.79 -3.73
CA ARG A 213 7.14 -0.42 -4.90
C ARG A 213 8.59 -0.90 -4.78
N ARG A 214 9.30 -0.98 -5.90
CA ARG A 214 10.74 -1.27 -5.94
C ARG A 214 11.56 0.01 -5.95
N ASP A 215 12.17 0.34 -4.81
CA ASP A 215 13.06 1.47 -4.67
C ASP A 215 14.48 1.15 -5.19
N PRO A 216 15.13 2.00 -6.01
CA PRO A 216 16.44 1.71 -6.59
C PRO A 216 17.58 1.51 -5.58
N ALA A 217 17.50 2.08 -4.37
CA ALA A 217 18.54 1.94 -3.35
C ALA A 217 18.26 0.80 -2.36
N PHE A 218 16.97 0.63 -2.00
CA PHE A 218 16.52 -0.22 -0.90
C PHE A 218 15.85 -1.54 -1.34
N GLY A 219 15.48 -1.68 -2.61
CA GLY A 219 14.71 -2.82 -3.12
C GLY A 219 13.21 -2.68 -2.83
N PRO A 220 12.46 -3.79 -2.68
CA PRO A 220 11.02 -3.72 -2.47
C PRO A 220 10.67 -3.12 -1.10
N VAL A 221 9.79 -2.13 -1.10
CA VAL A 221 9.23 -1.46 0.09
C VAL A 221 7.71 -1.54 0.06
N ILE A 222 7.10 -1.64 1.25
CA ILE A 222 5.65 -1.52 1.46
C ILE A 222 5.35 -0.23 2.21
N VAL A 223 4.24 0.40 1.86
CA VAL A 223 3.65 1.57 2.51
C VAL A 223 2.19 1.26 2.86
N ALA A 224 1.75 1.66 4.04
CA ALA A 224 0.36 1.54 4.47
C ALA A 224 -0.10 2.79 5.22
N GLY A 225 -1.40 3.07 5.20
CA GLY A 225 -2.01 4.21 5.89
C GLY A 225 -3.53 4.21 5.79
N LEU A 226 -4.17 5.21 6.38
CA LEU A 226 -5.61 5.46 6.19
C LEU A 226 -5.85 6.23 4.90
N GLY A 227 -6.96 5.92 4.22
CA GLY A 227 -7.37 6.48 2.94
C GLY A 227 -8.05 7.85 3.04
N GLY A 228 -8.62 8.30 1.92
CA GLY A 228 -9.31 9.59 1.80
C GLY A 228 -8.47 10.76 2.30
N ILE A 229 -9.08 11.65 3.09
CA ILE A 229 -8.44 12.88 3.60
C ILE A 229 -7.16 12.63 4.43
N PHE A 230 -6.95 11.43 4.97
CA PHE A 230 -5.80 11.12 5.84
C PHE A 230 -4.49 10.98 5.06
N ILE A 231 -4.52 10.38 3.87
CA ILE A 231 -3.35 10.36 2.97
C ILE A 231 -3.17 11.72 2.28
N GLU A 232 -4.24 12.35 1.81
CA GLU A 232 -4.18 13.60 1.02
C GLU A 232 -3.63 14.78 1.83
N ILE A 233 -4.19 15.03 3.02
CA ILE A 233 -3.90 16.23 3.83
C ILE A 233 -2.78 15.95 4.83
N PHE A 234 -2.89 14.86 5.59
CA PHE A 234 -2.01 14.58 6.73
C PHE A 234 -0.79 13.71 6.38
N LYS A 235 -0.79 13.13 5.17
CA LYS A 235 0.25 12.22 4.65
C LYS A 235 0.58 11.13 5.67
N ASP A 236 -0.46 10.56 6.27
CA ASP A 236 -0.35 9.70 7.44
C ASP A 236 -0.08 8.25 7.02
N THR A 237 1.20 7.92 6.88
CA THR A 237 1.68 6.68 6.30
C THR A 237 2.87 6.11 7.08
N SER A 238 3.00 4.79 7.10
CA SER A 238 4.20 4.08 7.57
C SER A 238 4.78 3.24 6.44
N ILE A 239 6.11 3.05 6.47
CA ILE A 239 6.90 2.40 5.41
C ILE A 239 7.83 1.34 6.03
N ARG A 240 8.02 0.20 5.34
CA ARG A 240 8.99 -0.85 5.68
C ARG A 240 9.63 -1.47 4.44
N LEU A 241 10.79 -2.12 4.64
CA LEU A 241 11.41 -3.01 3.64
C LEU A 241 10.63 -4.33 3.58
N ALA A 242 10.26 -4.78 2.38
CA ALA A 242 9.61 -6.07 2.16
C ALA A 242 10.62 -7.25 2.18
N PRO A 243 10.17 -8.49 2.41
CA PRO A 243 8.87 -8.84 2.97
C PRO A 243 8.79 -8.44 4.46
N VAL A 244 7.58 -8.12 4.95
CA VAL A 244 7.34 -7.72 6.35
C VAL A 244 6.68 -8.83 7.16
N THR A 245 7.04 -8.97 8.44
CA THR A 245 6.35 -9.87 9.37
C THR A 245 5.04 -9.25 9.88
N SER A 246 4.14 -10.07 10.43
CA SER A 246 2.90 -9.57 11.05
C SER A 246 3.15 -8.63 12.23
N HIS A 247 4.27 -8.81 12.94
CA HIS A 247 4.72 -7.88 13.98
C HIS A 247 5.15 -6.52 13.40
N GLU A 248 5.89 -6.51 12.27
CA GLU A 248 6.22 -5.27 11.58
C GLU A 248 4.98 -4.55 11.05
N ALA A 249 4.05 -5.27 10.42
CA ALA A 249 2.79 -4.70 9.96
C ALA A 249 1.95 -4.13 11.12
N ALA A 250 1.86 -4.83 12.25
CA ALA A 250 1.20 -4.33 13.45
C ALA A 250 1.89 -3.07 14.03
N ALA A 251 3.22 -2.96 13.90
CA ALA A 251 3.97 -1.76 14.27
C ALA A 251 3.73 -0.60 13.28
N MET A 252 3.70 -0.87 11.96
CA MET A 252 3.37 0.13 10.93
C MET A 252 2.01 0.79 11.20
N MET A 253 0.99 -0.01 11.55
CA MET A 253 -0.33 0.52 11.86
C MET A 253 -0.32 1.41 13.10
N LYS A 254 0.44 1.06 14.13
CA LYS A 254 0.57 1.83 15.38
C LYS A 254 1.38 3.13 15.25
N GLU A 255 2.12 3.30 14.15
CA GLU A 255 2.85 4.54 13.84
C GLU A 255 1.96 5.62 13.21
N LEU A 256 0.77 5.27 12.73
CA LEU A 256 -0.17 6.21 12.11
C LEU A 256 -0.82 7.11 13.17
N LYS A 257 -0.85 8.42 12.94
CA LYS A 257 -1.53 9.41 13.80
C LYS A 257 -3.02 9.10 13.90
N ALA A 258 -3.61 8.56 12.82
CA ALA A 258 -5.02 8.18 12.73
C ALA A 258 -5.29 6.73 13.18
N TYR A 259 -4.31 5.98 13.71
CA TYR A 259 -4.50 4.65 14.29
C TYR A 259 -5.66 4.55 15.30
N PRO A 260 -5.93 5.55 16.18
CA PRO A 260 -7.06 5.49 17.09
C PRO A 260 -8.44 5.36 16.42
N LEU A 261 -8.57 5.65 15.12
CA LEU A 261 -9.81 5.38 14.38
C LEU A 261 -10.03 3.87 14.17
N LEU A 262 -8.95 3.12 13.91
CA LEU A 262 -8.99 1.65 13.77
C LEU A 262 -9.27 0.95 15.11
N GLN A 263 -8.95 1.61 16.24
CA GLN A 263 -9.29 1.14 17.58
C GLN A 263 -10.76 1.37 17.97
N GLY A 264 -11.57 1.98 17.08
CA GLY A 264 -12.95 2.37 17.36
C GLY A 264 -13.06 3.75 18.00
N ALA A 265 -14.09 4.51 17.61
CA ALA A 265 -14.31 5.87 18.09
C ALA A 265 -15.81 6.21 18.15
N ARG A 266 -16.22 6.98 19.17
CA ARG A 266 -17.60 7.48 19.35
C ARG A 266 -18.68 6.38 19.20
N GLY A 267 -18.48 5.23 19.86
CA GLY A 267 -19.44 4.11 19.83
C GLY A 267 -19.36 3.19 18.61
N LYS A 268 -18.46 3.45 17.65
CA LYS A 268 -18.09 2.45 16.64
C LYS A 268 -17.16 1.40 17.23
N SER A 269 -17.41 0.13 16.90
CA SER A 269 -16.51 -0.99 17.19
C SER A 269 -15.10 -0.76 16.62
N PRO A 270 -14.06 -1.44 17.14
CA PRO A 270 -12.77 -1.55 16.47
C PRO A 270 -12.92 -2.11 15.05
N ALA A 271 -11.99 -1.74 14.17
CA ALA A 271 -11.86 -2.30 12.84
C ALA A 271 -10.97 -3.55 12.86
N ASP A 272 -11.18 -4.46 11.90
CA ASP A 272 -10.41 -5.70 11.74
C ASP A 272 -8.96 -5.44 11.31
N SER A 273 -8.17 -5.01 12.30
CA SER A 273 -6.75 -4.69 12.14
C SER A 273 -5.95 -5.92 11.76
N GLN A 274 -6.42 -7.13 12.10
CA GLN A 274 -5.74 -8.38 11.79
C GLN A 274 -5.89 -8.75 10.30
N ALA A 275 -7.06 -8.50 9.69
CA ALA A 275 -7.24 -8.62 8.25
C ALA A 275 -6.37 -7.61 7.47
N LEU A 276 -6.28 -6.35 7.93
CA LEU A 276 -5.39 -5.37 7.30
C LEU A 276 -3.90 -5.78 7.45
N ILE A 277 -3.50 -6.32 8.60
CA ILE A 277 -2.14 -6.88 8.80
C ILE A 277 -1.85 -8.01 7.81
N ASP A 278 -2.78 -8.94 7.58
CA ASP A 278 -2.59 -10.03 6.61
C ASP A 278 -2.52 -9.51 5.16
N ILE A 279 -3.31 -8.49 4.81
CA ILE A 279 -3.23 -7.81 3.50
C ILE A 279 -1.85 -7.14 3.31
N ILE A 280 -1.35 -6.43 4.32
CA ILE A 280 -0.01 -5.81 4.30
C ILE A 280 1.07 -6.88 4.10
N CYS A 281 1.02 -7.96 4.87
CA CYS A 281 1.99 -9.05 4.79
C CYS A 281 1.95 -9.80 3.44
N ARG A 282 0.76 -10.14 2.93
CA ARG A 282 0.60 -10.78 1.60
C ARG A 282 1.07 -9.89 0.45
N THR A 283 0.72 -8.60 0.48
CA THR A 283 1.18 -7.64 -0.54
C THR A 283 2.71 -7.51 -0.50
N SER A 284 3.30 -7.55 0.70
CA SER A 284 4.75 -7.59 0.90
C SER A 284 5.40 -8.87 0.36
N ALA A 285 4.78 -10.03 0.57
CA ALA A 285 5.26 -11.30 0.07
C ALA A 285 5.15 -11.41 -1.46
N LEU A 286 4.02 -11.00 -2.05
CA LEU A 286 3.85 -10.89 -3.50
C LEU A 286 4.90 -9.97 -4.13
N LEU A 287 5.07 -8.76 -3.59
CA LEU A 287 6.08 -7.83 -4.08
C LEU A 287 7.49 -8.40 -3.94
N ALA A 288 7.80 -9.13 -2.87
CA ALA A 288 9.11 -9.77 -2.70
C ALA A 288 9.35 -10.94 -3.68
N ALA A 289 8.34 -11.80 -3.86
CA ALA A 289 8.39 -13.02 -4.67
C ALA A 289 8.37 -12.76 -6.18
N CYS A 290 7.86 -11.60 -6.63
CA CYS A 290 7.87 -11.18 -8.03
C CYS A 290 8.88 -10.03 -8.25
N PRO A 291 10.14 -10.33 -8.66
CA PRO A 291 11.15 -9.35 -9.08
C PRO A 291 10.65 -8.25 -10.02
N GLU A 292 9.68 -8.59 -10.87
CA GLU A 292 9.30 -7.80 -12.03
C GLU A 292 8.00 -7.01 -11.84
N ILE A 293 7.34 -7.15 -10.68
CA ILE A 293 6.35 -6.17 -10.22
C ILE A 293 7.12 -4.97 -9.66
N THR A 294 6.98 -3.81 -10.31
CA THR A 294 7.63 -2.56 -9.92
C THR A 294 6.82 -1.75 -8.91
N GLU A 295 5.50 -1.81 -9.00
CA GLU A 295 4.57 -1.09 -8.11
C GLU A 295 3.23 -1.85 -7.99
N ILE A 296 2.66 -1.82 -6.78
CA ILE A 296 1.32 -2.30 -6.41
C ILE A 296 0.64 -1.17 -5.63
N ASP A 297 -0.62 -0.87 -5.92
CA ASP A 297 -1.45 0.01 -5.09
C ASP A 297 -2.82 -0.65 -4.88
N LEU A 298 -3.14 -0.97 -3.62
CA LEU A 298 -4.45 -1.47 -3.18
C LEU A 298 -5.19 -0.31 -2.51
N ASN A 299 -6.13 0.30 -3.22
CA ASN A 299 -6.70 1.59 -2.83
C ASN A 299 -8.09 1.82 -3.45
N PRO A 300 -9.19 1.79 -2.67
CA PRO A 300 -9.23 1.60 -1.23
C PRO A 300 -9.22 0.12 -0.82
N VAL A 301 -8.63 -0.15 0.35
CA VAL A 301 -8.88 -1.33 1.19
C VAL A 301 -9.84 -0.91 2.30
N ILE A 302 -11.08 -1.40 2.29
CA ILE A 302 -12.08 -1.05 3.29
C ILE A 302 -12.02 -2.08 4.42
N VAL A 303 -11.56 -1.65 5.61
CA VAL A 303 -11.50 -2.50 6.79
C VAL A 303 -12.84 -2.46 7.52
N HIS A 304 -13.48 -3.62 7.69
CA HIS A 304 -14.78 -3.74 8.36
C HIS A 304 -14.62 -3.81 9.89
N PRO A 305 -15.70 -3.84 10.69
CA PRO A 305 -15.59 -4.10 12.12
C PRO A 305 -14.87 -5.41 12.43
N GLU A 306 -14.26 -5.48 13.62
CA GLU A 306 -13.51 -6.65 14.10
C GLU A 306 -14.24 -7.99 13.88
N GLY A 307 -13.56 -8.95 13.26
CA GLY A 307 -14.10 -10.26 12.89
C GLY A 307 -14.86 -10.30 11.55
N GLN A 308 -14.99 -9.17 10.84
CA GLN A 308 -15.65 -9.07 9.53
C GLN A 308 -14.65 -8.88 8.37
N GLY A 309 -13.35 -8.88 8.64
CA GLY A 309 -12.31 -8.83 7.61
C GLY A 309 -12.15 -7.45 6.94
N ALA A 310 -11.64 -7.47 5.71
CA ALA A 310 -11.44 -6.28 4.89
C ALA A 310 -11.65 -6.56 3.40
N SER A 311 -12.20 -5.58 2.68
CA SER A 311 -12.52 -5.61 1.26
C SER A 311 -11.49 -4.85 0.43
N ILE A 312 -10.79 -5.52 -0.49
CA ILE A 312 -9.95 -4.84 -1.49
C ILE A 312 -10.84 -4.46 -2.68
N VAL A 313 -11.10 -3.16 -2.83
CA VAL A 313 -12.10 -2.64 -3.79
C VAL A 313 -11.47 -2.34 -5.15
N ASP A 314 -10.29 -1.73 -5.19
CA ASP A 314 -9.53 -1.48 -6.43
C ASP A 314 -8.06 -1.83 -6.25
N ALA A 315 -7.41 -2.18 -7.35
CA ALA A 315 -6.02 -2.61 -7.39
C ALA A 315 -5.36 -2.14 -8.68
N ARG A 316 -4.13 -1.65 -8.56
CA ARG A 316 -3.26 -1.24 -9.67
C ARG A 316 -1.93 -1.96 -9.55
N ILE A 317 -1.45 -2.56 -10.64
CA ILE A 317 -0.17 -3.26 -10.66
C ILE A 317 0.61 -2.85 -11.91
N PHE A 318 1.87 -2.47 -11.69
CA PHE A 318 2.83 -2.13 -12.73
C PHE A 318 3.91 -3.20 -12.78
N PHE A 319 4.27 -3.59 -13.99
CA PHE A 319 5.43 -4.43 -14.25
C PHE A 319 6.63 -3.60 -14.69
N GLN A 320 7.82 -4.16 -14.58
CA GLN A 320 9.03 -3.60 -15.17
C GLN A 320 8.89 -3.62 -16.71
N GLU A 321 9.10 -2.46 -17.35
CA GLU A 321 9.24 -2.41 -18.81
C GLU A 321 10.41 -3.32 -19.23
N PRO A 322 10.26 -4.16 -20.28
CA PRO A 322 11.38 -4.94 -20.79
C PRO A 322 12.51 -3.99 -21.20
N ALA A 323 13.74 -4.31 -20.77
CA ALA A 323 14.89 -3.50 -21.12
C ALA A 323 15.01 -3.39 -22.65
N GLY A 324 15.04 -2.16 -23.16
CA GLY A 324 15.03 -1.91 -24.61
C GLY A 324 16.23 -2.54 -25.31
N THR A 325 15.92 -3.42 -26.25
CA THR A 325 16.83 -3.95 -27.28
C THR A 325 17.01 -2.95 -28.41
#